data_AF-A0A7S0ELD4-F1
#
_entry.id   AF-A0A7S0ELD4-F1
#
_cell.length_a   1.000
_cell.length_b   1.000
_cell.length_c   1.000
_cell.angle_alpha   90.00
_cell.angle_beta   90.00
_cell.angle_gamma   90.00
#
_symmetry.space_group_name_H-M   'P 1'
#
loop_
_entity.id
_entity.type
_entity.pdbx_description
1 polymer ?
#
loop_
_entity_poly.entity_id
_entity_poly.type
_entity_poly.pdbx_seq_one_letter_code
_entity_poly.pdbx_strand_id
1 'polypeptide(L)'
;DADVTIKVADEGGGLPRSKLRRVWSYQGRWAGDDRKGLGLPIARLYAKYFGGSLHVTPVEGYGTDCYATFDARTEASCSQLLASKADRDDQRKSGPGGLGEGLYDAQARRS
;
A
#
# COMPACT_ATOMS: atom_id res chain seq x y z
N ASP A 1 -21.22 -14.02 -1.38
CA ASP A 1 -19.85 -13.52 -1.18
C ASP A 1 -18.97 -13.98 -2.33
N ALA A 2 -18.41 -13.05 -3.10
CA ALA A 2 -17.55 -13.37 -4.23
C ALA A 2 -16.40 -12.36 -4.30
N ASP A 3 -15.18 -12.88 -4.36
CA ASP A 3 -13.98 -12.10 -4.65
C ASP A 3 -13.60 -12.32 -6.13
N VAL A 4 -13.07 -11.28 -6.77
CA VAL A 4 -12.54 -11.36 -8.14
C VAL A 4 -11.02 -11.27 -8.07
N THR A 5 -10.33 -12.30 -8.57
CA THR A 5 -8.87 -12.31 -8.69
C THR A 5 -8.44 -12.29 -10.15
N ILE A 6 -7.58 -11.35 -10.49
CA ILE A 6 -6.92 -11.23 -11.79
C ILE A 6 -5.46 -11.67 -11.61
N LYS A 7 -5.03 -12.63 -12.43
CA LYS A 7 -3.62 -13.03 -12.52
C LYS A 7 -3.01 -12.49 -13.81
N VAL A 8 -1.87 -11.83 -13.68
CA VAL A 8 -0.99 -11.48 -14.81
C VAL A 8 0.31 -12.22 -14.61
N ALA A 9 0.76 -12.95 -15.64
CA ALA A 9 1.99 -13.72 -15.63
C ALA A 9 2.86 -13.28 -16.80
N ASP A 10 4.17 -13.20 -16.56
CA ASP A 10 5.17 -12.97 -17.59
C ASP A 10 6.34 -13.97 -17.48
N GLU A 11 7.13 -14.09 -18.55
CA GLU A 11 8.39 -14.84 -18.60
C GLU A 11 9.60 -13.91 -18.82
N GLY A 12 9.55 -12.70 -18.25
CA GLY A 12 10.57 -11.66 -18.43
C GLY A 12 11.87 -11.85 -17.64
N GLY A 13 12.16 -13.07 -17.17
CA GLY A 13 13.33 -13.40 -16.35
C GLY A 13 13.17 -13.09 -14.85
N GLY A 14 12.09 -12.43 -14.45
CA GLY A 14 11.72 -12.22 -13.06
C GLY A 14 12.65 -11.30 -12.26
N LEU A 15 12.51 -11.34 -10.93
CA LEU A 15 13.22 -10.48 -9.99
C LEU A 15 13.85 -11.30 -8.85
N PRO A 16 15.10 -11.00 -8.45
CA PRO A 16 15.69 -11.56 -7.24
C PRO A 16 14.86 -11.24 -6.00
N ARG A 17 14.63 -12.22 -5.13
CA ARG A 17 13.83 -12.04 -3.89
C ARG A 17 14.35 -10.92 -2.99
N SER A 18 15.67 -10.70 -2.97
CA SER A 18 16.31 -9.61 -2.22
C SER A 18 15.84 -8.21 -2.66
N LYS A 19 15.41 -8.07 -3.93
CA LYS A 19 14.92 -6.81 -4.52
C LYS A 19 13.40 -6.67 -4.43
N LEU A 20 12.65 -7.72 -4.08
CA LEU A 20 11.18 -7.69 -4.04
C LEU A 20 10.64 -6.62 -3.08
N ARG A 21 11.28 -6.38 -1.93
CA ARG A 21 10.84 -5.31 -1.02
C ARG A 21 10.90 -3.91 -1.68
N ARG A 22 11.83 -3.70 -2.61
CA ARG A 22 12.07 -2.41 -3.27
C ARG A 22 11.01 -2.06 -4.31
N VAL A 23 10.31 -3.06 -4.88
CA VAL A 23 9.26 -2.79 -5.91
C VAL A 23 8.09 -1.98 -5.37
N TRP A 24 7.89 -2.01 -4.04
CA TRP A 24 6.85 -1.26 -3.35
C TRP A 24 7.29 0.15 -2.92
N SER A 25 8.53 0.55 -3.20
CA SER A 25 9.04 1.87 -2.84
C SER A 25 8.64 2.93 -3.86
N TYR A 26 8.03 4.02 -3.38
CA TYR A 26 7.78 5.23 -4.19
C TYR A 26 9.08 5.97 -4.58
N GLN A 27 10.19 5.65 -3.93
CA GLN A 27 11.51 6.24 -4.18
C GLN A 27 12.46 5.24 -4.85
N GLY A 28 11.95 4.07 -5.24
CA GLY A 28 12.73 3.05 -5.92
C GLY A 28 13.38 3.65 -7.17
N ARG A 29 14.68 3.42 -7.32
CA ARG A 29 15.32 3.40 -8.64
C ARG A 29 15.60 1.95 -8.97
N TRP A 30 15.25 1.46 -10.14
CA TRP A 30 15.51 0.07 -10.51
C TRP A 30 16.81 0.06 -11.33
N ALA A 31 17.84 -0.62 -10.80
CA ALA A 31 19.06 -1.02 -11.51
C ALA A 31 19.67 0.04 -12.46
N GLY A 32 20.16 1.16 -11.94
CA GLY A 32 20.92 2.14 -12.74
C GLY A 32 20.17 2.82 -13.88
N ASP A 33 18.91 2.43 -14.11
CA ASP A 33 18.00 3.01 -15.08
C ASP A 33 17.29 4.20 -14.41
N ASP A 34 17.21 5.32 -15.13
CA ASP A 34 16.54 6.55 -14.68
C ASP A 34 15.02 6.38 -14.57
N ARG A 35 14.50 5.21 -14.96
CA ARG A 35 13.09 4.85 -14.83
C ARG A 35 12.72 4.58 -13.37
N LYS A 36 12.11 5.58 -12.74
CA LYS A 36 11.36 5.44 -11.49
C LYS A 36 9.98 4.83 -11.80
N GLY A 37 9.80 3.55 -11.55
CA GLY A 37 8.51 2.86 -11.70
C GLY A 37 7.58 3.07 -10.48
N LEU A 38 6.62 3.98 -10.57
CA LEU A 38 5.58 4.14 -9.54
C LEU A 38 4.37 3.18 -9.73
N GLY A 39 4.36 2.41 -10.81
CA GLY A 39 3.22 1.58 -11.21
C GLY A 39 2.76 0.59 -10.15
N LEU A 40 3.66 -0.25 -9.62
CA LEU A 40 3.30 -1.26 -8.61
C LEU A 40 2.81 -0.65 -7.29
N PRO A 41 3.49 0.34 -6.68
CA PRO A 41 2.98 1.03 -5.49
C PRO A 41 1.61 1.67 -5.70
N ILE A 42 1.38 2.28 -6.87
CA ILE A 42 0.09 2.91 -7.20
C ILE A 42 -0.99 1.86 -7.44
N ALA A 43 -0.72 0.80 -8.20
CA ALA A 43 -1.65 -0.29 -8.44
C ALA A 43 -2.10 -0.96 -7.14
N ARG A 44 -1.21 -1.08 -6.15
CA ARG A 44 -1.56 -1.59 -4.82
C ARG A 44 -2.50 -0.65 -4.05
N LEU A 45 -2.36 0.67 -4.22
CA LEU A 45 -3.30 1.62 -3.63
C LEU A 45 -4.69 1.47 -4.24
N TYR A 46 -4.78 1.32 -5.57
CA TYR A 46 -6.05 1.08 -6.24
C TYR A 46 -6.70 -0.23 -5.80
N ALA A 47 -5.96 -1.34 -5.75
CA ALA A 47 -6.49 -2.60 -5.25
C ALA A 47 -7.06 -2.45 -3.84
N LYS A 48 -6.32 -1.81 -2.93
CA LYS A 48 -6.77 -1.57 -1.55
C LYS A 48 -7.94 -0.60 -1.43
N TYR A 49 -8.03 0.37 -2.32
CA TYR A 49 -9.13 1.34 -2.33
C TYR A 49 -10.47 0.62 -2.52
N PHE A 50 -10.52 -0.41 -3.37
CA PHE A 50 -11.68 -1.28 -3.58
C PHE A 50 -11.72 -2.50 -2.64
N GLY A 51 -11.12 -2.37 -1.45
CA GLY A 51 -11.09 -3.43 -0.43
C GLY A 51 -10.32 -4.70 -0.81
N GLY A 52 -9.49 -4.61 -1.85
CA GLY A 52 -8.71 -5.70 -2.40
C GLY A 52 -7.24 -5.72 -1.99
N SER A 53 -6.46 -6.52 -2.70
CA SER A 53 -5.01 -6.65 -2.48
C SER A 53 -4.25 -6.88 -3.79
N LEU A 54 -2.95 -6.55 -3.79
CA LEU A 54 -2.03 -6.81 -4.89
C LEU A 54 -0.82 -7.57 -4.35
N HIS A 55 -0.56 -8.74 -4.90
CA HIS A 55 0.56 -9.62 -4.54
C HIS A 55 1.45 -9.87 -5.77
N VAL A 56 2.77 -9.91 -5.56
CA VAL A 56 3.75 -10.11 -6.64
C VAL A 56 4.68 -11.24 -6.25
N THR A 57 4.77 -12.26 -7.11
CA THR A 57 5.56 -13.47 -6.90
C THR A 57 6.54 -13.65 -8.07
N PRO A 58 7.75 -13.08 -7.97
CA PRO A 58 8.76 -13.29 -8.99
C PRO A 58 9.49 -14.62 -8.81
N VAL A 59 9.91 -15.20 -9.94
CA VAL A 59 10.82 -16.33 -10.04
C VAL A 59 12.03 -15.87 -10.86
N GLU A 60 13.17 -15.71 -10.18
CA GLU A 60 14.42 -15.29 -10.81
C GLU A 60 14.86 -16.29 -11.88
N GLY A 61 15.21 -15.77 -13.06
CA GLY A 61 15.55 -16.56 -14.24
C GLY A 61 14.36 -17.04 -15.06
N TYR A 62 13.12 -16.83 -14.61
CA TYR A 62 11.92 -17.25 -15.32
C TYR A 62 10.96 -16.09 -15.60
N GLY A 63 10.35 -15.50 -14.57
CA GLY A 63 9.23 -14.57 -14.80
C GLY A 63 8.62 -14.00 -13.53
N THR A 64 7.55 -13.22 -13.67
CA THR A 64 6.81 -12.66 -12.53
C THR A 64 5.31 -12.89 -12.66
N ASP A 65 4.72 -13.40 -11.59
CA ASP A 65 3.26 -13.43 -11.44
C ASP A 65 2.79 -12.28 -10.54
N CYS A 66 1.73 -11.60 -10.95
CA CYS A 66 1.00 -10.61 -10.16
C CYS A 66 -0.46 -11.05 -9.98
N TYR A 67 -0.93 -11.01 -8.74
CA TYR A 67 -2.30 -11.35 -8.36
C TYR A 67 -2.97 -10.11 -7.77
N ALA A 68 -4.01 -9.62 -8.43
CA ALA A 68 -4.85 -8.54 -7.94
C ALA A 68 -6.21 -9.10 -7.54
N THR A 69 -6.57 -8.99 -6.26
CA THR A 69 -7.87 -9.42 -5.74
C THR A 69 -8.71 -8.19 -5.41
N PHE A 70 -10.01 -8.23 -5.68
CA PHE A 70 -10.98 -7.18 -5.41
C PHE A 70 -12.25 -7.79 -4.78
N ASP A 71 -12.90 -7.07 -3.85
CA ASP A 71 -14.26 -7.42 -3.41
C ASP A 71 -15.22 -7.13 -4.57
N ALA A 72 -16.04 -8.11 -4.96
CA ALA A 72 -16.99 -7.93 -6.06
C ALA A 72 -18.14 -6.94 -5.73
N ARG A 73 -18.27 -6.49 -4.48
CA ARG A 73 -19.27 -5.50 -4.07
C ARG A 73 -18.73 -4.08 -4.26
N THR A 74 -19.42 -3.30 -5.08
CA THR A 74 -18.91 -2.04 -5.63
C THR A 74 -19.05 -0.83 -4.71
N GLU A 75 -20.04 -0.78 -3.80
CA GLU A 75 -20.31 0.44 -3.02
C GLU A 75 -19.67 0.46 -1.63
N ALA A 76 -19.76 -0.64 -0.87
CA ALA A 76 -19.21 -0.71 0.50
C ALA A 76 -17.68 -0.83 0.54
N SER A 77 -17.05 -1.20 -0.58
CA SER A 77 -15.62 -1.53 -0.61
C SER A 77 -14.72 -0.31 -0.85
N CYS A 78 -15.24 0.74 -1.52
CA CYS A 78 -14.49 1.91 -2.03
C CYS A 78 -13.92 2.86 -0.95
N SER A 79 -14.08 2.60 0.34
CA SER A 79 -13.67 3.53 1.40
C SER A 79 -12.83 2.89 2.51
N GLN A 80 -12.49 1.61 2.37
CA GLN A 80 -11.78 0.85 3.42
C GLN A 80 -10.39 1.42 3.76
N LEU A 81 -9.74 2.11 2.82
CA LEU A 81 -8.45 2.77 3.07
C LEU A 81 -8.59 4.00 3.98
N LEU A 82 -9.75 4.67 3.96
CA LEU A 82 -10.06 5.81 4.84
C LEU A 82 -10.56 5.31 6.20
N ALA A 83 -11.44 4.30 6.22
CA ALA A 83 -11.95 3.68 7.44
C ALA A 83 -10.81 3.11 8.32
N SER A 84 -9.89 2.33 7.71
CA SER A 84 -8.75 1.74 8.43
C SER A 84 -7.66 2.72 8.88
N LYS A 85 -7.70 3.98 8.42
CA LYS A 85 -6.85 5.06 8.94
C LYS A 85 -7.52 5.76 10.11
N ALA A 86 -8.83 6.04 10.01
CA ALA A 86 -9.61 6.62 11.10
C ALA A 86 -9.51 5.77 12.37
N ASP A 87 -9.67 4.44 12.24
CA ASP A 87 -9.56 3.51 13.38
C ASP A 87 -8.15 3.49 13.98
N ARG A 88 -7.10 3.55 13.14
CA ARG A 88 -5.70 3.58 13.61
C ARG A 88 -5.33 4.88 14.30
N ASP A 89 -5.83 6.01 13.81
CA ASP A 89 -5.59 7.31 14.43
C ASP A 89 -6.34 7.43 15.77
N ASP A 90 -7.52 6.84 15.88
CA ASP A 90 -8.28 6.75 17.14
C ASP A 90 -7.58 5.82 18.16
N GLN A 91 -7.06 4.68 17.69
CA GLN A 91 -6.27 3.77 18.51
C GLN A 91 -4.93 4.38 18.96
N ARG A 92 -4.36 5.30 18.18
CA ARG A 92 -3.17 6.07 18.56
C ARG A 92 -3.46 7.15 19.61
N LYS A 93 -4.68 7.69 19.64
CA LYS A 93 -5.11 8.69 20.64
C LYS A 93 -5.52 8.06 21.98
N SER A 94 -5.98 6.81 21.96
CA SER A 94 -6.44 6.05 23.14
C SER A 94 -5.35 5.24 23.86
N GLY A 95 -4.12 5.20 23.31
CA GLY A 95 -2.98 4.60 24.00
C GLY A 95 -2.54 5.40 25.26
N PRO A 96 -1.91 4.75 26.25
CA PRO A 96 -1.40 5.41 27.45
C PRO A 96 -0.23 6.32 27.05
N GLY A 97 -0.55 7.57 26.72
CA GLY A 97 0.40 8.55 26.15
C GLY A 97 -0.20 9.51 25.13
N GLY A 98 -1.53 9.59 25.00
CA GLY A 98 -2.21 10.57 24.15
C GLY A 98 -1.83 12.01 24.48
N LEU A 99 -0.88 12.56 23.72
CA LEU A 99 -0.56 13.99 23.65
C LEU A 99 -1.68 14.70 22.87
N GLY A 100 -2.86 14.77 23.45
CA GLY A 100 -3.93 15.69 23.05
C GLY A 100 -4.12 16.67 24.20
N GLU A 101 -4.23 17.97 23.88
CA GLU A 101 -4.20 19.11 24.82
C GLU A 101 -2.77 19.54 25.23
N GLY A 102 -2.17 20.51 24.53
CA GLY A 102 -0.99 21.19 25.08
C GLY A 102 -0.13 22.02 24.13
N LEU A 103 -0.13 21.75 22.82
CA LEU A 103 0.80 22.46 21.93
C LEU A 103 0.30 23.84 21.48
N TYR A 104 -1.00 24.02 21.27
CA TYR A 104 -1.58 25.31 20.88
C TYR A 104 -1.73 26.29 22.05
N ASP A 105 -1.87 25.78 23.29
CA ASP A 105 -2.08 26.63 24.48
C ASP A 105 -0.76 27.19 25.07
N ALA A 106 0.38 26.59 24.70
CA ALA A 106 1.71 27.00 25.16
C ALA A 106 2.26 28.26 24.46
N GLN A 107 1.74 28.62 23.29
CA GLN A 107 2.15 29.82 22.55
C GLN A 107 1.38 31.08 22.96
N ALA A 108 0.23 30.94 23.64
CA ALA A 108 -0.61 32.07 24.06
C ALA A 108 -0.24 32.67 25.43
N ARG A 109 0.72 32.09 26.17
CA ARG A 109 1.13 32.53 27.51
C ARG A 109 2.48 33.26 27.56
N ARG A 110 3.03 33.65 26.42
CA ARG A 110 4.17 34.59 26.33
C ARG A 110 3.70 35.90 25.71
N SER A 111 2.93 36.66 26.48
CA SER A 111 2.77 38.10 26.37
C SER A 111 3.05 38.69 27.75
#